data_AF-A0A7C2T924-F1
#
_entry.id   AF-A0A7C2T924-F1
#
_cell.length_a   1.000
_cell.length_b   1.000
_cell.length_c   1.000
_cell.angle_alpha   90.00
_cell.angle_beta   90.00
_cell.angle_gamma   90.00
#
_symmetry.space_group_name_H-M   'P 1'
#
loop_
_entity.id
_entity.type
_entity.pdbx_description
1 polymer ?
#
loop_
_entity_poly.entity_id
_entity_poly.type
_entity_poly.pdbx_seq_one_letter_code
_entity_poly.pdbx_strand_id
1 'polypeptide(L)' 'MARSGPLLTDAQWEKIRPLLPKPPRHLRGGRPRAPDRRVLESILWILRSGQNPPGERHEVDGGG' A
#
# COMPACT_ATOMS: atom_id res chain seq x y z
N MET A 1 -16.56 -11.35 -10.32
CA MET A 1 -15.58 -11.67 -9.26
C MET A 1 -14.27 -10.98 -9.58
N ALA A 2 -13.88 -9.96 -8.79
CA ALA A 2 -12.62 -9.25 -9.00
C ALA A 2 -11.44 -10.22 -8.76
N ARG A 3 -10.49 -10.28 -9.70
CA ARG A 3 -9.31 -11.14 -9.56
C ARG A 3 -8.54 -10.76 -8.28
N SER A 4 -8.39 -11.73 -7.39
CA SER A 4 -7.58 -11.67 -6.16
C SER A 4 -6.10 -11.76 -6.52
N GLY A 5 -5.51 -10.63 -6.84
CA GLY A 5 -4.06 -10.45 -7.00
C GLY A 5 -3.71 -9.01 -6.65
N PRO A 6 -2.44 -8.72 -6.33
CA PRO A 6 -2.01 -7.35 -6.07
C PRO A 6 -2.42 -6.46 -7.25
N LEU A 7 -3.13 -5.38 -6.93
CA LEU A 7 -3.60 -4.40 -7.94
C LEU A 7 -2.44 -3.63 -8.55
N LEU A 8 -1.29 -3.63 -7.87
CA LEU A 8 -0.09 -2.93 -8.27
C LEU A 8 1.06 -3.93 -8.40
N THR A 9 1.59 -4.06 -9.61
CA THR A 9 2.79 -4.88 -9.85
C THR A 9 4.04 -4.17 -9.36
N ASP A 10 5.11 -4.93 -9.09
CA ASP A 10 6.40 -4.35 -8.67
C ASP A 10 6.95 -3.39 -9.72
N ALA A 11 6.85 -3.73 -11.00
CA ALA A 11 7.29 -2.88 -12.10
C ALA A 11 6.52 -1.55 -12.19
N GLN A 12 5.23 -1.55 -11.82
CA GLN A 12 4.44 -0.32 -11.73
C GLN A 12 4.85 0.49 -10.49
N TRP A 13 5.04 -0.20 -9.36
CA TRP A 13 5.46 0.44 -8.12
C TRP A 13 6.81 1.14 -8.26
N GLU A 14 7.80 0.52 -8.91
CA GLU A 14 9.12 1.12 -9.13
C GLU A 14 9.07 2.40 -9.98
N LYS A 15 8.07 2.53 -10.86
CA LYS A 15 7.85 3.78 -11.63
C LYS A 15 7.17 4.87 -10.80
N ILE A 16 6.29 4.48 -9.87
CA ILE A 16 5.47 5.42 -9.08
C ILE A 16 6.22 5.92 -7.84
N ARG A 17 6.90 5.01 -7.12
CA ARG A 17 7.64 5.30 -5.88
C ARG A 17 8.51 6.56 -5.95
N PRO A 18 9.34 6.81 -6.99
CA PRO A 18 10.19 8.01 -7.04
C PRO A 18 9.41 9.32 -7.22
N LEU A 19 8.14 9.25 -7.64
CA LEU A 19 7.27 10.43 -7.81
C LEU A 19 6.58 10.85 -6.51
N LEU A 20 6.60 9.98 -5.49
CA LEU A 20 5.99 10.28 -4.21
C LEU A 20 6.87 11.26 -3.41
N PRO A 21 6.25 12.17 -2.64
CA PRO A 21 7.01 13.08 -1.80
C PRO A 21 7.79 12.31 -0.75
N LYS A 22 9.02 12.76 -0.46
CA LYS A 22 9.82 12.19 0.63
C LYS A 22 9.03 12.28 1.94
N PRO A 23 8.95 11.20 2.74
CA PRO A 23 8.24 11.26 4.01
C PRO A 23 8.89 12.33 4.89
N PRO A 24 8.09 13.16 5.59
CA PRO A 24 8.61 14.17 6.48
C PRO A 24 9.46 13.50 7.56
N ARG A 25 10.58 14.12 7.94
CA ARG A 25 11.37 13.70 9.11
C ARG A 25 10.45 13.80 10.33
N HIS A 26 10.09 12.65 10.89
CA HIS A 26 9.14 12.61 12.00
C HIS A 26 9.68 13.40 13.19
N LEU A 27 8.86 14.27 13.78
CA LEU A 27 9.07 14.79 15.12
C LEU A 27 8.71 13.67 16.11
N ARG A 28 9.44 13.60 17.22
CA ARG A 28 9.51 12.46 18.15
C ARG A 28 8.12 11.95 18.59
N GLY A 29 7.77 10.70 18.23
CA GLY A 29 6.58 9.97 18.73
C GLY A 29 5.43 9.78 17.72
N GLY A 30 4.57 8.78 17.98
CA GLY A 30 3.35 8.47 17.21
C GLY A 30 3.34 7.07 16.55
N ARG A 31 2.16 6.64 16.04
CA ARG A 31 2.05 5.41 15.25
C ARG A 31 2.84 5.56 13.94
N PRO A 32 3.69 4.60 13.56
CA PRO A 32 4.40 4.65 12.28
C PRO A 32 3.43 4.86 11.11
N ARG A 33 3.85 5.64 10.11
CA ARG A 33 3.08 5.81 8.87
C ARG A 33 2.93 4.47 8.17
N ALA A 34 1.76 4.23 7.59
CA ALA A 34 1.55 3.09 6.71
C ALA A 34 2.49 3.19 5.49
N PRO A 35 3.00 2.05 4.96
CA PRO A 35 3.79 2.05 3.74
C PRO A 35 3.01 2.64 2.56
N ASP A 36 3.64 3.50 1.76
CA ASP A 36 2.99 4.20 0.65
C ASP A 36 2.37 3.25 -0.38
N ARG A 37 3.03 2.12 -0.66
CA ARG A 37 2.51 1.09 -1.57
C ARG A 37 1.15 0.56 -1.11
N ARG A 38 1.03 0.29 0.20
CA ARG A 38 -0.20 -0.23 0.82
C ARG A 38 -1.33 0.78 0.71
N VAL A 39 -1.03 2.06 0.93
CA VAL A 39 -2.01 3.14 0.80
C VAL A 39 -2.50 3.24 -0.64
N LEU A 40 -1.58 3.19 -1.62
CA LEU A 40 -1.93 3.22 -3.03
C LEU A 40 -2.77 2.02 -3.46
N GLU A 41 -2.40 0.81 -3.05
CA GLU A 41 -3.19 -0.40 -3.32
C GLU A 41 -4.61 -0.32 -2.73
N SER A 42 -4.75 0.28 -1.54
CA SER A 42 -6.05 0.50 -0.91
C SER A 42 -6.92 1.47 -1.71
N ILE A 43 -6.33 2.56 -2.20
CA ILE A 43 -7.02 3.53 -3.08
C ILE A 43 -7.46 2.83 -4.37
N LEU A 44 -6.57 2.08 -5.03
CA LEU A 44 -6.88 1.35 -6.25
C LEU A 44 -8.01 0.33 -6.04
N TRP A 45 -8.06 -0.31 -4.87
CA TRP A 45 -9.14 -1.24 -4.52
C TRP A 45 -10.49 -0.53 -4.44
N ILE A 46 -10.55 0.59 -3.72
CA ILE A 46 -11.78 1.38 -3.60
C ILE A 46 -12.26 1.83 -4.98
N LEU A 47 -11.35 2.35 -5.81
CA LEU A 47 -11.68 2.81 -7.17
C LEU A 47 -12.16 1.66 -8.07
N ARG A 48 -11.64 0.44 -7.90
CA ARG A 48 -12.03 -0.73 -8.69
C ARG A 48 -13.34 -1.36 -8.23
N SER A 49 -13.56 -1.43 -6.91
CA SER A 49 -14.63 -2.26 -6.31
C SER A 49 -15.80 -1.45 -5.74
N GLY A 50 -15.62 -0.15 -5.49
CA GLY A 50 -16.57 0.69 -4.77
C GLY A 50 -16.70 0.36 -3.28
N GLN A 51 -15.80 -0.47 -2.73
CA GLN A 51 -15.86 -0.96 -1.35
C GLN A 51 -14.56 -0.65 -0.62
N ASN A 52 -14.65 -0.54 0.71
CA ASN A 52 -13.47 -0.48 1.56
C ASN A 52 -12.66 -1.79 1.39
N PRO A 53 -11.32 -1.77 1.40
CA PRO A 53 -10.54 -3.00 1.32
C PRO A 53 -10.98 -3.96 2.44
N PRO A 54 -11.17 -5.26 2.14
CA PRO A 54 -11.47 -6.23 3.18
C PRO A 54 -10.36 -6.17 4.22
N GLY A 55 -10.75 -6.04 5.49
CA GLY A 55 -9.83 -5.93 6.62
C GLY A 55 -8.84 -7.10 6.60
N GLU A 56 -7.57 -6.73 6.44
CA GLU A 56 -6.36 -7.48 6.79
C GLU A 56 -6.29 -8.93 6.30
N ARG A 57 -5.67 -9.12 5.13
CA ARG A 57 -4.83 -10.29 4.87
C ARG A 57 -3.38 -9.83 4.88
N HIS A 58 -2.69 -10.05 5.98
CA HIS A 58 -1.24 -10.13 5.96
C HIS A 58 -0.83 -11.44 6.62
N GLU A 59 -0.55 -12.41 5.76
CA GLU A 59 0.60 -13.28 5.88
C GLU A 59 1.81 -12.43 6.32
N VAL A 60 2.32 -12.77 7.49
CA VAL A 60 3.57 -12.27 8.02
C VAL A 60 4.68 -13.11 7.38
N ASP A 61 5.20 -12.66 6.24
CA ASP A 61 6.42 -13.27 5.72
C ASP A 61 7.57 -12.94 6.68
N GLY A 62 7.96 -13.97 7.44
CA GLY A 62 9.21 -14.02 8.17
C GLY A 62 10.41 -14.11 7.23
N GLY A 63 11.55 -13.62 7.71
CA GLY A 63 12.83 -13.82 7.06
C GLY A 63 13.93 -12.98 7.69
N GLY A 64 14.69 -13.57 8.64
CA GLY A 64 15.95 -13.05 9.17
C GLY A 64 15.94 -12.75 10.66
#